data_AF-A0A945L1R4-F1
#
_entry.id   AF-A0A945L1R4-F1
#
_cell.length_a   1.000
_cell.length_b   1.000
_cell.length_c   1.000
_cell.angle_alpha   90.00
_cell.angle_beta   90.00
_cell.angle_gamma   90.00
#
_symmetry.space_group_name_H-M   'P 1'
#
loop_
_entity.id
_entity.type
_entity.pdbx_description
1 polymer ?
#
loop_
_entity_poly.entity_id
_entity_poly.type
_entity_poly.pdbx_seq_one_letter_code
_entity_poly.pdbx_strand_id
1 'polypeptide(L)'
;MLKKIPILIVLLSLNATASPLSDGALRLIQIGNEIGSRDVVLRGQSLLLKGAFDLNDFDAMYAASKQLRQGNELMGYNPQEQEANKILIKLVRRSYDTALYEYALYLLDGDHGFIKNEFLALNLFEESFKTHGNAQSAMMAAIIRNESLVPGTKKISRIDELITFAILNKVAGAKAYQDRYIKNDYLTDLTPESWRRWVKMQSL
;
A
#
# COMPACT_ATOMS: atom_id res chain seq x y z
N MET A 1 26.46 30.60 -24.88
CA MET A 1 25.39 29.94 -25.66
C MET A 1 24.39 29.33 -24.69
N LEU A 2 23.22 29.94 -24.54
CA LEU A 2 22.10 29.37 -23.80
C LEU A 2 21.46 28.25 -24.61
N LYS A 3 21.22 27.10 -23.99
CA LYS A 3 19.95 26.36 -24.06
C LYS A 3 19.85 25.47 -22.82
N LYS A 4 19.27 26.04 -21.75
CA LYS A 4 18.73 25.28 -20.63
C LYS A 4 17.55 24.48 -21.16
N ILE A 5 17.60 23.16 -21.08
CA ILE A 5 16.43 22.31 -21.27
C ILE A 5 15.93 21.98 -19.86
N PRO A 6 14.88 22.64 -19.34
CA PRO A 6 14.19 22.11 -18.19
C PRO A 6 13.34 20.93 -18.69
N ILE A 7 13.74 19.71 -18.33
CA ILE A 7 12.85 18.54 -18.42
C ILE A 7 11.79 18.78 -17.35
N LEU A 8 10.69 19.41 -17.76
CA LEU A 8 9.48 19.52 -16.96
C LEU A 8 8.82 18.14 -16.96
N ILE A 9 9.18 17.30 -15.99
CA ILE A 9 8.41 16.08 -15.72
C ILE A 9 7.07 16.54 -15.16
N VAL A 10 6.02 16.35 -15.95
CA VAL A 10 4.64 16.60 -15.54
C VAL A 10 4.31 15.63 -14.41
N LEU A 11 4.28 16.13 -13.17
CA LEU A 11 3.69 15.45 -12.03
C LEU A 11 2.17 15.41 -12.22
N LEU A 12 1.69 14.42 -12.95
CA LEU A 12 0.28 14.01 -12.87
C LEU A 12 0.13 13.23 -11.57
N SER A 13 -0.14 13.94 -10.47
CA SER A 13 -0.77 13.33 -9.31
C SER A 13 -2.21 12.98 -9.71
N LEU A 14 -2.37 11.82 -10.36
CA LEU A 14 -3.66 11.15 -10.41
C LEU A 14 -3.97 10.77 -8.97
N ASN A 15 -4.70 11.64 -8.27
CA ASN A 15 -5.34 11.24 -7.02
C ASN A 15 -6.24 10.07 -7.40
N ALA A 16 -5.84 8.85 -7.06
CA ALA A 16 -6.65 7.67 -7.22
C ALA A 16 -7.85 7.84 -6.28
N THR A 17 -8.92 8.45 -6.80
CA THR A 17 -10.19 8.53 -6.10
C THR A 17 -10.77 7.14 -6.12
N ALA A 18 -10.95 6.55 -4.93
CA ALA A 18 -11.63 5.27 -4.80
C ALA A 18 -12.99 5.33 -5.52
N SER A 19 -13.40 4.19 -6.06
CA SER A 19 -14.68 4.05 -6.73
C SER A 19 -15.82 4.58 -5.84
N PRO A 20 -16.67 5.49 -6.36
CA PRO A 20 -17.81 6.00 -5.60
C PRO A 20 -18.74 4.88 -5.10
N LEU A 21 -18.77 3.75 -5.80
CA LEU A 21 -19.54 2.58 -5.42
C LEU A 21 -18.93 1.88 -4.20
N SER A 22 -17.63 1.59 -4.21
CA SER A 22 -16.97 0.97 -3.05
C SER A 22 -17.00 1.88 -1.84
N ASP A 23 -16.84 3.19 -2.04
CA ASP A 23 -16.94 4.19 -0.96
C ASP A 23 -18.34 4.23 -0.34
N GLY A 24 -19.38 4.28 -1.19
CA GLY A 24 -20.77 4.23 -0.72
C GLY A 24 -21.09 2.94 0.02
N ALA A 25 -20.61 1.80 -0.49
CA ALA A 25 -20.79 0.49 0.14
C ALA A 25 -20.10 0.43 1.52
N LEU A 26 -18.85 0.89 1.63
CA LEU A 26 -18.11 0.92 2.89
C LEU A 26 -18.76 1.85 3.92
N ARG A 27 -19.27 3.02 3.51
CA ARG A 27 -20.02 3.92 4.41
C ARG A 27 -21.28 3.27 4.95
N LEU A 28 -22.03 2.54 4.12
CA LEU A 28 -23.20 1.80 4.58
C LEU A 28 -22.82 0.72 5.60
N ILE A 29 -21.76 -0.04 5.34
CA ILE A 29 -21.26 -1.03 6.29
C ILE A 29 -20.87 -0.37 7.62
N GLN A 30 -20.14 0.74 7.57
CA GLN A 30 -19.74 1.49 8.76
C GLN A 30 -20.95 1.97 9.55
N ILE A 31 -21.88 2.70 8.92
CA ILE A 31 -23.09 3.20 9.57
C ILE A 31 -23.91 2.04 10.15
N GLY A 32 -24.06 0.95 9.41
CA GLY A 32 -24.78 -0.24 9.86
C GLY A 32 -24.16 -0.85 11.11
N ASN A 33 -22.83 -0.92 11.19
CA ASN A 33 -22.13 -1.36 12.40
C ASN A 33 -22.33 -0.37 13.57
N GLU A 34 -22.22 0.94 13.31
CA GLU A 34 -22.38 1.98 14.34
C GLU A 34 -23.78 2.00 14.96
N ILE A 35 -24.83 1.76 14.17
CA ILE A 35 -26.22 1.74 14.65
C ILE A 35 -26.73 0.34 15.01
N GLY A 36 -25.90 -0.70 14.89
CA GLY A 36 -26.29 -2.10 15.14
C GLY A 36 -27.31 -2.68 14.14
N SER A 37 -27.40 -2.14 12.93
CA SER A 37 -28.36 -2.58 11.91
C SER A 37 -27.75 -3.56 10.91
N ARG A 38 -28.09 -4.84 11.07
CA ARG A 38 -27.69 -5.93 10.16
C ARG A 38 -28.15 -5.67 8.72
N ASP A 39 -29.34 -5.12 8.52
CA ASP A 39 -29.89 -4.84 7.19
C ASP A 39 -29.09 -3.77 6.44
N VAL A 40 -28.62 -2.74 7.14
CA VAL A 40 -27.79 -1.69 6.55
C VAL A 40 -26.42 -2.24 6.17
N VAL A 41 -25.81 -3.07 7.04
CA VAL A 41 -24.57 -3.79 6.72
C VAL A 41 -24.74 -4.69 5.50
N LEU A 42 -25.80 -5.47 5.43
CA LEU A 42 -26.09 -6.36 4.30
C LEU A 42 -26.24 -5.60 2.98
N ARG A 43 -26.90 -4.44 2.98
CA ARG A 43 -27.01 -3.58 1.79
C ARG A 43 -25.63 -3.09 1.33
N GLY A 44 -24.79 -2.64 2.26
CA GLY A 44 -23.43 -2.25 1.96
C GLY A 44 -22.59 -3.40 1.41
N GLN A 45 -22.64 -4.58 2.04
CA GLN A 45 -21.95 -5.78 1.57
C GLN A 45 -22.44 -6.23 0.18
N SER A 46 -23.74 -6.21 -0.06
CA SER A 46 -24.32 -6.56 -1.37
C SER A 46 -23.84 -5.60 -2.47
N LEU A 47 -23.81 -4.30 -2.20
CA LEU A 47 -23.26 -3.31 -3.15
C LEU A 47 -21.77 -3.53 -3.40
N LEU A 48 -21.01 -3.87 -2.36
CA LEU A 48 -19.59 -4.15 -2.48
C LEU A 48 -19.31 -5.39 -3.35
N LEU A 49 -20.06 -6.48 -3.11
CA LEU A 49 -19.95 -7.71 -3.90
C LEU A 49 -20.35 -7.49 -5.37
N LYS A 50 -21.41 -6.70 -5.61
CA LYS A 50 -21.82 -6.30 -6.96
C LYS A 50 -20.72 -5.52 -7.67
N GLY A 51 -20.10 -4.54 -7.01
CA GLY A 51 -18.94 -3.84 -7.56
C GLY A 51 -17.80 -4.80 -7.89
N ALA A 52 -17.44 -5.63 -6.93
CA ALA A 52 -16.30 -6.54 -7.03
C ALA A 52 -16.44 -7.57 -8.16
N PHE A 53 -17.60 -8.21 -8.29
CA PHE A 53 -17.75 -9.39 -9.14
C PHE A 53 -18.58 -9.14 -10.40
N ASP A 54 -19.55 -8.22 -10.37
CA ASP A 54 -20.39 -7.95 -11.53
C ASP A 54 -19.79 -6.82 -12.39
N LEU A 55 -19.17 -5.83 -11.75
CA LEU A 55 -18.61 -4.65 -12.43
C LEU A 55 -17.08 -4.71 -12.59
N ASN A 56 -16.45 -5.76 -12.06
CA ASN A 56 -14.99 -5.94 -12.07
C ASN A 56 -14.26 -4.69 -11.52
N ASP A 57 -14.82 -4.09 -10.49
CA ASP A 57 -14.28 -2.92 -9.79
C ASP A 57 -13.20 -3.38 -8.81
N PHE A 58 -11.94 -3.07 -9.11
CA PHE A 58 -10.79 -3.47 -8.29
C PHE A 58 -10.77 -2.81 -6.92
N ASP A 59 -11.31 -1.60 -6.77
CA ASP A 59 -11.44 -0.95 -5.46
C ASP A 59 -12.44 -1.70 -4.60
N ALA A 60 -13.57 -2.13 -5.20
CA ALA A 60 -14.57 -2.94 -4.52
C ALA A 60 -14.05 -4.33 -4.15
N MET A 61 -13.30 -5.00 -5.06
CA MET A 61 -12.64 -6.28 -4.75
C MET A 61 -11.64 -6.13 -3.61
N TYR A 62 -10.84 -5.06 -3.63
CA TYR A 62 -9.86 -4.78 -2.60
C TYR A 62 -10.53 -4.55 -1.24
N ALA A 63 -11.54 -3.69 -1.19
CA ALA A 63 -12.34 -3.43 0.00
C ALA A 63 -13.05 -4.69 0.52
N ALA A 64 -13.57 -5.55 -0.36
CA ALA A 64 -14.14 -6.84 0.01
C ALA A 64 -13.10 -7.75 0.68
N SER A 65 -11.85 -7.77 0.18
CA SER A 65 -10.76 -8.52 0.83
C SER A 65 -10.49 -8.03 2.25
N LYS A 66 -10.54 -6.71 2.49
CA LYS A 66 -10.35 -6.12 3.82
C LYS A 66 -11.48 -6.50 4.78
N GLN A 67 -12.73 -6.45 4.30
CA GLN A 67 -13.90 -6.87 5.07
C GLN A 67 -13.81 -8.34 5.45
N LEU A 68 -13.45 -9.24 4.51
CA LEU A 68 -13.26 -10.66 4.82
C LEU A 68 -12.17 -10.88 5.86
N ARG A 69 -11.06 -10.15 5.77
CA ARG A 69 -9.97 -10.28 6.75
C ARG A 69 -10.40 -9.85 8.15
N GLN A 70 -11.20 -8.78 8.27
CA GLN A 70 -11.66 -8.27 9.56
C GLN A 70 -12.81 -9.09 10.14
N GLY A 71 -13.58 -9.76 9.29
CA GLY A 71 -14.87 -10.32 9.69
C GLY A 71 -15.88 -9.22 9.99
N ASN A 72 -17.00 -9.59 10.59
CA ASN A 72 -18.02 -8.67 11.06
C ASN A 72 -18.79 -9.29 12.22
N GLU A 73 -18.57 -8.79 13.44
CA GLU A 73 -19.19 -9.30 14.66
C GLU A 73 -20.71 -9.16 14.66
N LEU A 74 -21.23 -8.02 14.22
CA LEU A 74 -22.68 -7.76 14.10
C LEU A 74 -23.39 -8.79 13.19
N MET A 75 -22.68 -9.26 12.17
CA MET A 75 -23.16 -10.28 11.24
C MET A 75 -22.88 -11.72 11.70
N GLY A 76 -22.03 -11.93 12.71
CA GLY A 76 -21.54 -13.23 13.15
C GLY A 76 -20.51 -13.84 12.19
N TYR A 77 -19.84 -13.02 11.37
CA TYR A 77 -18.82 -13.47 10.43
C TYR A 77 -17.45 -13.41 11.10
N ASN A 78 -16.85 -14.57 11.30
CA ASN A 78 -15.46 -14.64 11.75
C ASN A 78 -14.52 -14.13 10.65
N PRO A 79 -13.34 -13.59 11.02
CA PRO A 79 -12.25 -13.31 10.10
C PRO A 79 -11.94 -14.50 9.16
N GLN A 80 -11.90 -14.24 7.85
CA GLN A 80 -11.58 -15.19 6.79
C GLN A 80 -10.28 -14.81 6.08
N GLU A 81 -9.17 -14.89 6.79
CA GLU A 81 -7.86 -14.46 6.32
C GLU A 81 -7.42 -15.13 5.00
N GLN A 82 -7.62 -16.44 4.87
CA GLN A 82 -7.21 -17.17 3.67
C GLN A 82 -7.96 -16.71 2.41
N GLU A 83 -9.27 -16.44 2.52
CA GLU A 83 -10.06 -15.95 1.39
C GLU A 83 -9.69 -14.50 1.04
N ALA A 84 -9.45 -13.66 2.05
CA ALA A 84 -8.92 -12.32 1.85
C ALA A 84 -7.57 -12.35 1.09
N ASN A 85 -6.67 -13.26 1.45
CA ASN A 85 -5.38 -13.44 0.79
C ASN A 85 -5.53 -13.84 -0.68
N LYS A 86 -6.47 -14.74 -1.00
CA LYS A 86 -6.73 -15.13 -2.40
C LYS A 86 -7.21 -13.94 -3.25
N ILE A 87 -8.07 -13.07 -2.71
CA ILE A 87 -8.52 -11.87 -3.43
C ILE A 87 -7.36 -10.90 -3.62
N LEU A 88 -6.57 -10.64 -2.57
CA LEU A 88 -5.41 -9.75 -2.63
C LEU A 88 -4.41 -10.21 -3.70
N ILE A 89 -4.06 -11.50 -3.72
CA ILE A 89 -3.16 -12.08 -4.74
C ILE A 89 -3.75 -11.93 -6.16
N LYS A 90 -5.06 -12.10 -6.33
CA LYS A 90 -5.70 -11.88 -7.65
C LYS A 90 -5.53 -10.44 -8.12
N LEU A 91 -5.66 -9.46 -7.23
CA LEU A 91 -5.45 -8.04 -7.54
C LEU A 91 -3.98 -7.73 -7.85
N VAL A 92 -3.04 -8.30 -7.09
CA VAL A 92 -1.60 -8.21 -7.36
C VAL A 92 -1.27 -8.70 -8.77
N ARG A 93 -1.84 -9.84 -9.19
CA ARG A 93 -1.64 -10.39 -10.56
C ARG A 93 -2.21 -9.50 -11.66
N ARG A 94 -3.09 -8.56 -11.32
CA ARG A 94 -3.63 -7.55 -12.23
C ARG A 94 -2.86 -6.23 -12.18
N SER A 95 -1.75 -6.17 -11.44
CA SER A 95 -0.97 -4.95 -11.21
C SER A 95 -1.87 -3.83 -10.67
N TYR A 96 -2.74 -4.16 -9.71
CA TYR A 96 -3.56 -3.16 -9.02
C TYR A 96 -2.74 -2.55 -7.87
N ASP A 97 -2.46 -1.24 -7.98
CA ASP A 97 -1.46 -0.53 -7.18
C ASP A 97 -1.60 -0.73 -5.66
N THR A 98 -2.80 -0.49 -5.12
CA THR A 98 -3.06 -0.61 -3.67
C THR A 98 -2.79 -2.04 -3.17
N ALA A 99 -3.11 -3.05 -3.98
CA ALA A 99 -2.83 -4.45 -3.63
C ALA A 99 -1.35 -4.79 -3.75
N LEU A 100 -0.63 -4.24 -4.74
CA LEU A 100 0.84 -4.38 -4.83
C LEU A 100 1.50 -3.87 -3.56
N TYR A 101 1.15 -2.65 -3.14
CA TYR A 101 1.72 -2.01 -1.96
C TYR A 101 1.41 -2.78 -0.67
N GLU A 102 0.14 -3.12 -0.42
CA GLU A 102 -0.24 -3.83 0.81
C GLU A 102 0.34 -5.25 0.86
N TYR A 103 0.35 -5.96 -0.26
CA TYR A 103 0.93 -7.30 -0.31
C TYR A 103 2.45 -7.27 -0.09
N ALA A 104 3.15 -6.31 -0.68
CA ALA A 104 4.58 -6.11 -0.44
C ALA A 104 4.88 -5.84 1.04
N LEU A 105 4.05 -5.04 1.71
CA LEU A 105 4.16 -4.81 3.15
C LEU A 105 3.93 -6.08 3.99
N TYR A 106 2.97 -6.93 3.61
CA TYR A 106 2.74 -8.20 4.30
C TYR A 106 3.92 -9.17 4.14
N LEU A 107 4.51 -9.22 2.95
CA LEU A 107 5.73 -10.00 2.70
C LEU A 107 6.94 -9.43 3.44
N LEU A 108 7.03 -8.12 3.62
CA LEU A 108 8.15 -7.50 4.33
C LEU A 108 8.14 -7.83 5.83
N ASP A 109 6.94 -7.90 6.42
CA ASP A 109 6.75 -8.25 7.84
C ASP A 109 6.66 -9.77 8.07
N GLY A 110 6.27 -10.57 7.07
CA GLY A 110 5.96 -11.99 7.25
C GLY A 110 4.70 -12.24 8.08
N ASP A 111 3.66 -11.45 7.83
CA ASP A 111 2.42 -11.47 8.61
C ASP A 111 1.19 -11.76 7.72
N HIS A 112 0.02 -11.88 8.33
CA HIS A 112 -1.29 -12.02 7.66
C HIS A 112 -1.40 -13.29 6.81
N GLY A 113 -0.76 -14.36 7.29
CA GLY A 113 -0.67 -15.65 6.61
C GLY A 113 0.35 -15.70 5.47
N PHE A 114 1.21 -14.68 5.32
CA PHE A 114 2.27 -14.64 4.32
C PHE A 114 3.65 -14.88 4.93
N ILE A 115 4.50 -15.60 4.20
CA ILE A 115 5.88 -15.85 4.60
C ILE A 115 6.72 -14.63 4.26
N LYS A 116 7.61 -14.24 5.18
CA LYS A 116 8.54 -13.11 4.97
C LYS A 116 9.35 -13.30 3.68
N ASN A 117 9.37 -12.29 2.82
CA ASN A 117 10.09 -12.29 1.56
C ASN A 117 10.43 -10.87 1.09
N GLU A 118 11.58 -10.38 1.55
CA GLU A 118 12.06 -9.01 1.29
C GLU A 118 12.39 -8.80 -0.19
N PHE A 119 12.87 -9.84 -0.89
CA PHE A 119 13.19 -9.75 -2.32
C PHE A 119 11.92 -9.54 -3.16
N LEU A 120 10.87 -10.34 -2.91
CA LEU A 120 9.60 -10.17 -3.60
C LEU A 120 8.93 -8.85 -3.21
N ALA A 121 8.97 -8.46 -1.93
CA ALA A 121 8.48 -7.16 -1.47
C ALA A 121 9.13 -5.99 -2.21
N LEU A 122 10.47 -5.99 -2.33
CA LEU A 122 11.21 -4.97 -3.08
C LEU A 122 10.74 -4.89 -4.54
N ASN A 123 10.58 -6.04 -5.20
CA ASN A 123 10.15 -6.07 -6.60
C ASN A 123 8.73 -5.51 -6.78
N LEU A 124 7.81 -5.82 -5.86
CA LEU A 124 6.44 -5.32 -5.90
C LEU A 124 6.37 -3.81 -5.63
N PHE A 125 7.16 -3.29 -4.69
CA PHE A 125 7.27 -1.83 -4.49
C PHE A 125 7.85 -1.13 -5.71
N GLU A 126 8.87 -1.70 -6.33
CA GLU A 126 9.47 -1.16 -7.57
C GLU A 126 8.50 -1.22 -8.75
N GLU A 127 7.69 -2.28 -8.87
CA GLU A 127 6.62 -2.38 -9.88
C GLU A 127 5.56 -1.30 -9.65
N SER A 128 5.05 -1.18 -8.43
CA SER A 128 4.05 -0.17 -8.05
C SER A 128 4.55 1.25 -8.32
N PHE A 129 5.81 1.55 -7.99
CA PHE A 129 6.43 2.83 -8.33
C PHE A 129 6.54 3.05 -9.85
N LYS A 130 7.03 2.07 -10.61
CA LYS A 130 7.27 2.24 -12.06
C LYS A 130 5.98 2.33 -12.88
N THR A 131 4.97 1.54 -12.51
CA THR A 131 3.73 1.42 -13.26
C THR A 131 2.72 2.50 -12.87
N HIS A 132 2.66 2.87 -11.58
CA HIS A 132 1.62 3.77 -11.06
C HIS A 132 2.17 5.08 -10.46
N GLY A 133 3.49 5.24 -10.37
CA GLY A 133 4.07 6.41 -9.70
C GLY A 133 3.79 6.42 -8.19
N ASN A 134 3.57 5.27 -7.57
CA ASN A 134 3.24 5.21 -6.14
C ASN A 134 4.43 5.67 -5.28
N ALA A 135 4.26 6.82 -4.64
CA ALA A 135 5.31 7.45 -3.85
C ALA A 135 5.59 6.73 -2.53
N GLN A 136 4.59 6.08 -1.93
CA GLN A 136 4.80 5.27 -0.72
C GLN A 136 5.63 4.03 -1.04
N SER A 137 5.35 3.38 -2.18
CA SER A 137 6.17 2.29 -2.71
C SER A 137 7.60 2.73 -3.00
N ALA A 138 7.79 3.93 -3.56
CA ALA A 138 9.12 4.49 -3.79
C ALA A 138 9.91 4.65 -2.47
N MET A 139 9.28 5.22 -1.43
CA MET A 139 9.88 5.33 -0.10
C MET A 139 10.29 3.95 0.45
N MET A 140 9.41 2.96 0.40
CA MET A 140 9.70 1.62 0.91
C MET A 140 10.83 0.93 0.13
N ALA A 141 10.85 1.06 -1.20
CA ALA A 141 11.94 0.54 -2.02
C ALA A 141 13.28 1.22 -1.70
N ALA A 142 13.29 2.53 -1.44
CA ALA A 142 14.49 3.25 -1.01
C ALA A 142 15.02 2.72 0.34
N ILE A 143 14.11 2.51 1.30
CA ILE A 143 14.44 2.00 2.64
C ILE A 143 15.05 0.60 2.54
N ILE A 144 14.37 -0.34 1.89
CA ILE A 144 14.83 -1.73 1.74
C ILE A 144 16.24 -1.79 1.13
N ARG A 145 16.51 -0.95 0.13
CA ARG A 145 17.83 -0.88 -0.53
C ARG A 145 18.89 -0.26 0.36
N ASN A 146 18.55 0.79 1.11
CA ASN A 146 19.50 1.51 1.96
C ASN A 146 19.92 0.68 3.18
N GLU A 147 18.93 0.08 3.85
CA GLU A 147 19.10 -0.84 4.99
C GLU A 147 19.63 -2.22 4.56
N SER A 148 19.83 -2.44 3.25
CA SER A 148 20.38 -3.67 2.68
C SER A 148 19.63 -4.94 3.06
N LEU A 149 18.31 -4.86 3.26
CA LEU A 149 17.48 -6.04 3.59
C LEU A 149 17.48 -7.08 2.46
N VAL A 150 17.80 -6.65 1.24
CA VAL A 150 18.06 -7.52 0.10
C VAL A 150 19.52 -7.32 -0.33
N PRO A 151 20.43 -8.25 -0.01
CA PRO A 151 21.85 -8.13 -0.34
C PRO A 151 22.10 -7.89 -1.84
N GLY A 152 23.09 -7.04 -2.15
CA GLY A 152 23.48 -6.73 -3.52
C GLY A 152 22.57 -5.75 -4.28
N THR A 153 21.52 -5.21 -3.63
CA THR A 153 20.58 -4.27 -4.25
C THR A 153 20.84 -2.79 -3.92
N LYS A 154 21.79 -2.50 -3.03
CA LYS A 154 22.15 -1.14 -2.62
C LYS A 154 22.83 -0.40 -3.78
N LYS A 155 22.15 0.63 -4.29
CA LYS A 155 22.65 1.54 -5.34
C LYS A 155 22.27 2.96 -4.95
N ILE A 156 23.27 3.78 -4.59
CA ILE A 156 23.08 5.12 -4.02
C ILE A 156 22.20 5.99 -4.94
N SER A 157 22.52 6.05 -6.23
CA SER A 157 21.74 6.82 -7.21
C SER A 157 20.26 6.42 -7.28
N ARG A 158 19.95 5.12 -7.15
CA ARG A 158 18.57 4.63 -7.14
C ARG A 158 17.87 4.95 -5.83
N ILE A 159 18.57 4.86 -4.70
CA ILE A 159 18.04 5.25 -3.38
C ILE A 159 17.68 6.75 -3.40
N ASP A 160 18.59 7.60 -3.92
CA ASP A 160 18.38 9.04 -4.02
C ASP A 160 17.19 9.40 -4.92
N GLU A 161 17.05 8.73 -6.06
CA GLU A 161 15.90 8.90 -6.96
C GLU A 161 14.58 8.60 -6.25
N LEU A 162 14.49 7.41 -5.64
CA LEU A 162 13.27 6.92 -4.99
C LEU A 162 12.87 7.79 -3.79
N ILE A 163 13.82 8.13 -2.91
CA ILE A 163 13.52 8.93 -1.73
C ILE A 163 13.20 10.38 -2.10
N THR A 164 13.86 10.94 -3.13
CA THR A 164 13.56 12.28 -3.63
C THR A 164 12.15 12.33 -4.21
N PHE A 165 11.76 11.32 -5.00
CA PHE A 165 10.39 11.21 -5.50
C PHE A 165 9.36 11.16 -4.36
N ALA A 166 9.61 10.36 -3.33
CA ALA A 166 8.73 10.29 -2.16
C ALA A 166 8.62 11.63 -1.42
N ILE A 167 9.72 12.35 -1.25
CA ILE A 167 9.74 13.68 -0.61
C ILE A 167 8.95 14.70 -1.43
N LEU A 168 9.15 14.74 -2.75
CA LEU A 168 8.44 15.67 -3.64
C LEU A 168 6.93 15.42 -3.62
N ASN A 169 6.51 14.16 -3.46
CA ASN A 169 5.11 13.76 -3.29
C ASN A 169 4.63 13.80 -1.84
N LYS A 170 5.40 14.42 -0.93
CA LYS A 170 5.04 14.64 0.48
C LYS A 170 4.66 13.35 1.24
N VAL A 171 5.31 12.24 0.92
CA VAL A 171 5.15 11.00 1.70
C VAL A 171 5.65 11.23 3.12
N ALA A 172 4.79 10.92 4.09
CA ALA A 172 5.08 11.11 5.49
C ALA A 172 6.33 10.28 5.91
N GLY A 173 7.20 10.88 6.72
CA GLY A 173 8.47 10.27 7.14
C GLY A 173 9.60 10.23 6.09
N ALA A 174 9.34 10.43 4.79
CA ALA A 174 10.37 10.31 3.76
C ALA A 174 11.54 11.28 3.95
N LYS A 175 11.24 12.54 4.31
CA LYS A 175 12.26 13.57 4.57
C LYS A 175 13.08 13.24 5.81
N ALA A 176 12.40 12.87 6.90
CA ALA A 176 13.06 12.49 8.15
C ALA A 176 13.95 11.26 7.96
N TYR A 177 13.49 10.28 7.17
CA TYR A 177 14.29 9.12 6.82
C TYR A 177 15.55 9.52 6.04
N GLN A 178 15.43 10.33 4.98
CA GLN A 178 16.60 10.80 4.23
C GLN A 178 17.63 11.50 5.13
N ASP A 179 17.17 12.40 5.98
CA ASP A 179 18.08 13.22 6.80
C ASP A 179 18.77 12.38 7.89
N ARG A 180 18.10 11.39 8.48
CA ARG A 180 18.68 10.53 9.53
C ARG A 180 19.52 9.38 9.00
N TYR A 181 19.10 8.78 7.89
CA TYR A 181 19.53 7.45 7.47
C TYR A 181 20.20 7.43 6.09
N ILE A 182 20.15 8.52 5.31
CA ILE A 182 20.85 8.58 4.01
C ILE A 182 22.00 9.59 4.07
N LYS A 183 21.75 10.79 4.62
CA LYS A 183 22.76 11.86 4.65
C LYS A 183 23.75 11.73 5.79
N ASN A 184 23.27 11.34 6.96
CA ASN A 184 24.11 11.08 8.11
C ASN A 184 24.50 9.61 8.03
N ASP A 185 25.72 9.34 7.53
CA ASP A 185 26.28 8.03 7.20
C ASP A 185 26.38 7.10 8.44
N TYR A 186 25.22 6.64 8.90
CA TYR A 186 24.82 5.81 10.05
C TYR A 186 25.73 5.75 11.30
N LEU A 187 25.08 5.94 12.45
CA LEU A 187 25.52 5.33 13.72
C LEU A 187 24.64 4.13 14.14
N THR A 188 23.43 3.94 13.56
CA THR A 188 22.48 2.88 13.99
C THR A 188 21.49 2.45 12.90
N ASP A 189 21.42 1.15 12.59
CA ASP A 189 20.49 0.57 11.60
C ASP A 189 19.01 0.74 11.98
N LEU A 190 18.12 0.94 10.98
CA LEU A 190 16.68 0.96 11.21
C LEU A 190 16.12 -0.46 11.22
N THR A 191 15.80 -0.97 12.40
CA THR A 191 15.31 -2.35 12.61
C THR A 191 13.96 -2.35 13.35
N PRO A 192 12.86 -1.88 12.71
CA PRO A 192 11.56 -1.90 13.33
C PRO A 192 11.04 -3.33 13.48
N GLU A 193 10.28 -3.58 14.55
CA GLU A 193 9.58 -4.86 14.76
C GLU A 193 8.58 -5.16 13.62
N SER A 194 7.95 -4.11 13.07
CA SER A 194 7.06 -4.19 11.90
C SER A 194 7.21 -2.93 11.06
N TRP A 195 7.51 -3.12 9.78
CA TRP A 195 7.58 -2.06 8.79
C TRP A 195 6.22 -1.39 8.60
N ARG A 196 5.12 -2.15 8.62
CA ARG A 196 3.76 -1.58 8.53
C ARG A 196 3.45 -0.66 9.70
N ARG A 197 3.82 -1.05 10.92
CA ARG A 197 3.64 -0.20 12.11
C ARG A 197 4.53 1.04 12.00
N TRP A 198 5.79 0.87 11.59
CA TRP A 198 6.72 1.98 11.42
C TRP A 198 6.21 3.02 10.42
N VAL A 199 5.74 2.59 9.24
CA VAL A 199 5.16 3.48 8.22
C VAL A 199 3.94 4.22 8.76
N LYS A 200 3.03 3.53 9.46
CA LYS A 200 1.85 4.18 10.08
C LYS A 200 2.24 5.25 11.08
N MET A 201 3.28 5.03 11.89
CA MET A 201 3.77 6.03 12.84
C MET A 201 4.37 7.26 12.18
N GLN A 202 4.82 7.18 10.92
CA GLN A 202 5.32 8.35 10.20
C GLN A 202 4.20 9.28 9.71
N SER A 203 2.96 8.77 9.62
CA SER A 203 1.77 9.47 9.13
C SER A 203 0.96 10.16 10.24
N LEU A 204 1.42 10.05 11.50
CA LEU A 204 0.84 10.70 12.68
C LEU A 204 1.57 12.02 12.95
#